data_AF-A0A926BG62-F1
#
_entry.id   AF-A0A926BG62-F1
#
_cell.length_a   1.000
_cell.length_b   1.000
_cell.length_c   1.000
_cell.angle_alpha   90.00
_cell.angle_beta   90.00
_cell.angle_gamma   90.00
#
_symmetry.space_group_name_H-M   'P 1'
#
loop_
_entity.id
_entity.type
_entity.pdbx_description
1 polymer ?
#
loop_
_entity_poly.entity_id
_entity_poly.type
_entity_poly.pdbx_seq_one_letter_code
_entity_poly.pdbx_strand_id
1 'polypeptide(L)'
;MKLHETMRRLHPVAEPSTDLSARIEKLAADADQIISRRAIRPGRLPVFLAAGVAVAASLAGLALLVPPKESVARTMEAVSANMSNARGVHYSLTYETKPGQTIFYEVWQLGASWRQDYTVGGRLFTQMVTDGKFWSFYPDEKQASYQRTSSRTRAPFDAASMQAQVLQAIRNPRGTNLGTVQEGGRRLQKIAVSAPVQRTMLSAPTPGRSVFWIDKERMIPARIDQQLREKGRWRTVCTLRYDTTLSVSPSVFRVPPGIVTYSVEELGIRAGKRFARPLVQKQFATRTIAIRDVQANRDGDVFILYTDGSTFNERRDGCGMEITDSRGTEYAGTAGAIEPFMYHSDKISSRGMVVDGRVLLGVCAVPLTPETGDWKPRTINLVMRFGERIGKKNYQRAMRFTLPTPKPRTDLLPTYAPDLSKLSLQGGDPAQFKVAREWGRRTTLYNRGDWQGIVRSTDREIRENIADVNTYLSRAEASRNLRQWDGARDALAQAERKDALGFYGDQITEARKKLQAAR
;
A
#
# COMPACT_ATOMS: atom_id res chain seq x y z
N MET A 1 17.78 -11.76 -9.21
CA MET A 1 19.20 -11.43 -9.50
C MET A 1 19.39 -10.04 -10.11
N LYS A 2 18.78 -9.69 -11.26
CA LYS A 2 18.97 -8.38 -11.93
C LYS A 2 18.62 -7.13 -11.07
N LEU A 3 17.65 -7.21 -10.17
CA LEU A 3 17.27 -6.10 -9.28
C LEU A 3 18.35 -5.81 -8.22
N HIS A 4 18.99 -6.84 -7.68
CA HIS A 4 20.07 -6.69 -6.68
C HIS A 4 21.32 -6.06 -7.31
N GLU A 5 21.62 -6.40 -8.56
CA GLU A 5 22.68 -5.77 -9.35
C GLU A 5 22.36 -4.31 -9.71
N THR A 6 21.10 -4.00 -10.04
CA THR A 6 20.66 -2.63 -10.31
C THR A 6 20.77 -1.76 -9.06
N MET A 7 20.40 -2.29 -7.89
CA MET A 7 20.57 -1.63 -6.60
C MET A 7 22.05 -1.39 -6.25
N ARG A 8 22.95 -2.35 -6.50
CA ARG A 8 24.41 -2.17 -6.33
C ARG A 8 25.01 -1.13 -7.29
N ARG A 9 24.49 -1.01 -8.52
CA ARG A 9 24.97 -0.01 -9.49
C ARG A 9 24.52 1.41 -9.15
N LEU A 10 23.31 1.56 -8.60
CA LEU A 10 22.81 2.86 -8.13
C LEU A 10 23.42 3.27 -6.78
N HIS A 11 23.88 2.29 -5.99
CA HIS A 11 24.52 2.49 -4.69
C HIS A 11 25.69 1.50 -4.50
N PRO A 12 26.92 1.84 -4.92
CA PRO A 12 28.07 0.95 -4.73
C PRO A 12 28.35 0.79 -3.23
N VAL A 13 28.02 -0.40 -2.71
CA VAL A 13 28.46 -0.85 -1.39
C VAL A 13 29.95 -1.14 -1.52
N ALA A 14 30.78 -0.50 -0.68
CA ALA A 14 32.21 -0.83 -0.62
C ALA A 14 32.36 -2.34 -0.34
N GLU A 15 33.03 -3.06 -1.24
CA GLU A 15 33.35 -4.47 -0.98
C GLU A 15 34.24 -4.55 0.27
N PRO A 16 33.98 -5.50 1.20
CA PRO A 16 34.86 -5.68 2.35
C PRO A 16 36.26 -6.01 1.83
N SER A 17 37.28 -5.31 2.34
CA SER A 17 38.66 -5.56 1.95
C SER A 17 39.00 -7.03 2.14
N THR A 18 39.76 -7.60 1.21
CA THR A 18 40.29 -8.97 1.25
C THR A 18 40.98 -9.32 2.58
N ASP A 19 41.44 -8.29 3.31
CA ASP A 19 42.03 -8.37 4.64
C ASP A 19 41.03 -8.76 5.76
N LEU A 20 39.73 -8.42 5.61
CA LEU A 20 38.68 -8.76 6.58
C LEU A 20 38.28 -10.24 6.49
N SER A 21 38.17 -10.78 5.28
CA SER A 21 37.86 -12.20 5.07
C SER A 21 38.95 -13.11 5.62
N ALA A 22 40.23 -12.76 5.41
CA ALA A 22 41.37 -13.50 5.96
C ALA A 22 41.43 -13.46 7.50
N ARG A 23 41.02 -12.33 8.11
CA ARG A 23 40.93 -12.20 9.57
C ARG A 23 39.80 -13.04 10.19
N ILE A 24 38.68 -13.20 9.48
CA ILE A 24 37.55 -14.03 9.93
C ILE A 24 37.92 -15.52 9.91
N GLU A 25 38.62 -16.00 8.87
CA GLU A 25 39.08 -17.39 8.79
C GLU A 25 40.11 -17.72 9.89
N LYS A 26 41.03 -16.80 10.19
CA LYS A 26 42.00 -16.97 11.28
C LYS A 26 41.33 -17.05 12.66
N LEU A 27 40.32 -16.21 12.92
CA LEU A 27 39.57 -16.22 14.17
C LEU A 27 38.72 -17.49 14.35
N ALA A 28 38.24 -18.09 13.27
CA ALA A 28 37.53 -19.37 13.32
C ALA A 28 38.49 -20.53 13.67
N ALA A 29 39.70 -20.54 13.11
CA ALA A 29 40.72 -21.55 13.42
C ALA A 29 41.22 -21.48 14.88
N ASP A 30 41.39 -20.27 15.43
CA ASP A 30 41.83 -20.07 16.82
C ASP A 30 40.75 -20.49 17.84
N ALA A 31 39.46 -20.36 17.48
CA ALA A 31 38.34 -20.75 18.33
C ALA A 31 38.25 -22.27 18.52
N ASP A 32 38.50 -23.06 17.47
CA ASP A 32 38.51 -24.53 17.55
C ASP A 32 39.67 -25.05 18.42
N GLN A 33 40.80 -24.35 18.44
CA GLN A 33 41.96 -24.72 19.25
C GLN A 33 41.72 -24.50 20.76
N ILE A 34 40.92 -23.48 21.13
CA ILE A 34 40.59 -23.16 22.53
C ILE A 34 39.57 -24.16 23.11
N ILE A 35 38.65 -24.67 22.28
CA ILE A 35 37.65 -25.66 22.71
C ILE A 35 38.30 -27.02 23.02
N SER A 36 39.38 -27.38 22.32
CA SER A 36 40.09 -28.66 22.54
C SER A 36 40.89 -28.75 23.87
N ARG A 37 41.17 -27.63 24.55
CA ARG A 37 42.06 -27.59 25.74
C ARG A 37 41.35 -27.59 27.10
N ARG A 38 40.01 -27.58 27.16
CA ARG A 38 39.25 -27.61 28.43
C ARG A 38 38.60 -28.97 28.70
N ALA A 39 39.43 -29.97 29.02
CA ALA A 39 39.02 -31.15 29.77
C ALA A 39 39.81 -31.19 31.08
N ILE A 40 39.20 -30.77 32.19
CA ILE A 40 39.85 -30.67 33.51
C ILE A 40 39.45 -31.88 34.37
N ARG A 41 40.46 -32.53 34.98
CA ARG A 41 40.37 -33.65 35.94
C ARG A 41 39.88 -33.18 37.34
N PRO A 42 39.25 -34.06 38.16
CA PRO A 42 38.76 -33.69 39.48
C PRO A 42 39.81 -33.91 40.58
N GLY A 43 39.95 -32.94 41.51
CA GLY A 43 40.80 -33.10 42.69
C GLY A 43 40.69 -31.96 43.71
N ARG A 44 39.98 -32.25 44.82
CA ARG A 44 40.01 -31.67 46.18
C ARG A 44 40.05 -30.15 46.37
N LEU A 45 38.93 -29.59 46.86
CA LEU A 45 38.84 -28.24 47.45
C LEU A 45 38.87 -28.29 49.00
N PRO A 46 39.61 -27.37 49.67
CA PRO A 46 39.60 -27.24 51.12
C PRO A 46 38.42 -26.38 51.64
N VAL A 47 38.02 -26.67 52.87
CA VAL A 47 36.76 -26.27 53.54
C VAL A 47 36.57 -24.75 53.74
N PHE A 48 37.59 -23.92 53.55
CA PHE A 48 37.48 -22.45 53.75
C PHE A 48 36.82 -21.69 52.59
N LEU A 49 36.53 -22.34 51.45
CA LEU A 49 35.74 -21.76 50.35
C LEU A 49 34.22 -21.86 50.56
N ALA A 50 33.74 -22.67 51.52
CA ALA A 50 32.31 -22.92 51.70
C ALA A 50 31.52 -21.68 52.18
N ALA A 51 32.11 -20.81 52.99
CA ALA A 51 31.43 -19.61 53.49
C ALA A 51 31.35 -18.48 52.43
N GLY A 52 32.41 -18.30 51.63
CA GLY A 52 32.40 -17.36 50.51
C GLY A 52 31.49 -17.80 49.36
N VAL A 53 31.42 -19.11 49.10
CA VAL A 53 30.49 -19.70 48.13
C VAL A 53 29.05 -19.65 48.63
N ALA A 54 28.79 -19.78 49.93
CA ALA A 54 27.44 -19.65 50.47
C ALA A 54 26.88 -18.22 50.36
N VAL A 55 27.69 -17.18 50.59
CA VAL A 55 27.27 -15.78 50.41
C VAL A 55 27.12 -15.44 48.93
N ALA A 56 28.03 -15.91 48.07
CA ALA A 56 27.91 -15.75 46.62
C ALA A 56 26.71 -16.54 46.04
N ALA A 57 26.40 -17.72 46.58
CA ALA A 57 25.21 -18.52 46.22
C ALA A 57 23.92 -17.94 46.77
N SER A 58 23.95 -17.28 47.93
CA SER A 58 22.79 -16.59 48.51
C SER A 58 22.47 -15.30 47.73
N LEU A 59 23.50 -14.55 47.32
CA LEU A 59 23.35 -13.39 46.44
C LEU A 59 22.98 -13.78 45.00
N ALA A 60 23.53 -14.89 44.48
CA ALA A 60 23.08 -15.48 43.21
C ALA A 60 21.65 -16.04 43.30
N GLY A 61 21.25 -16.59 44.45
CA GLY A 61 19.90 -17.06 44.76
C GLY A 61 18.89 -15.91 44.84
N LEU A 62 19.28 -14.77 45.42
CA LEU A 62 18.49 -13.53 45.40
C LEU A 62 18.38 -12.93 43.99
N ALA A 63 19.42 -13.04 43.17
CA ALA A 63 19.35 -12.67 41.75
C ALA A 63 18.49 -13.63 40.90
N LEU A 64 18.32 -14.89 41.33
CA LEU A 64 17.41 -15.88 40.74
C LEU A 64 15.95 -15.73 41.22
N LEU A 65 15.72 -14.97 42.31
CA LEU A 65 14.39 -14.73 42.88
C LEU A 65 13.66 -13.53 42.25
N VAL A 66 14.32 -12.73 41.41
CA VAL A 66 13.59 -11.76 40.56
C VAL A 66 12.84 -12.57 39.51
N PRO A 67 11.50 -12.58 39.53
CA PRO A 67 10.74 -13.36 38.56
C PRO A 67 11.14 -12.92 37.16
N PRO A 68 11.41 -13.84 36.22
CA PRO A 68 11.95 -13.50 34.89
C PRO A 68 11.12 -12.45 34.14
N LYS A 69 9.83 -12.32 34.49
CA LYS A 69 8.91 -11.28 34.00
C LYS A 69 9.30 -9.85 34.41
N GLU A 70 9.75 -9.63 35.65
CA GLU A 70 10.21 -8.31 36.10
C GLU A 70 11.50 -7.87 35.39
N SER A 71 12.37 -8.83 35.06
CA SER A 71 13.61 -8.53 34.33
C SER A 71 13.34 -8.05 32.90
N VAL A 72 12.32 -8.62 32.24
CA VAL A 72 11.92 -8.24 30.87
C VAL A 72 11.25 -6.88 30.87
N ALA A 73 10.30 -6.62 31.78
CA ALA A 73 9.62 -5.33 31.87
C ALA A 73 10.61 -4.18 32.11
N ARG A 74 11.50 -4.31 33.10
CA ARG A 74 12.56 -3.32 33.39
C ARG A 74 13.50 -3.10 32.20
N THR A 75 13.89 -4.17 31.52
CA THR A 75 14.73 -4.06 30.31
C THR A 75 14.02 -3.27 29.22
N MET A 76 12.74 -3.55 28.98
CA MET A 76 11.96 -2.86 27.96
C MET A 76 11.66 -1.39 28.32
N GLU A 77 11.45 -1.08 29.61
CA GLU A 77 11.33 0.29 30.11
C GLU A 77 12.61 1.09 29.87
N ALA A 78 13.77 0.51 30.21
CA ALA A 78 15.07 1.11 29.93
C ALA A 78 15.29 1.31 28.42
N VAL A 79 14.84 0.35 27.59
CA VAL A 79 14.85 0.48 26.13
C VAL A 79 13.99 1.66 25.68
N SER A 80 12.76 1.76 26.16
CA SER A 80 11.85 2.88 25.83
C SER A 80 12.45 4.23 26.23
N ALA A 81 13.12 4.31 27.37
CA ALA A 81 13.75 5.54 27.87
C ALA A 81 14.97 5.96 27.01
N ASN A 82 15.74 5.01 26.50
CA ASN A 82 16.92 5.29 25.68
C ASN A 82 16.62 5.41 24.18
N MET A 83 15.47 4.95 23.72
CA MET A 83 15.06 5.06 22.32
C MET A 83 14.96 6.51 21.81
N SER A 84 14.64 7.47 22.69
CA SER A 84 14.68 8.90 22.36
C SER A 84 16.09 9.41 22.02
N ASN A 85 17.14 8.70 22.46
CA ASN A 85 18.53 9.03 22.18
C ASN A 85 19.05 8.41 20.88
N ALA A 86 18.26 7.58 20.20
CA ALA A 86 18.65 7.00 18.92
C ALA A 86 18.83 8.11 17.88
N ARG A 87 20.08 8.32 17.43
CA ARG A 87 20.43 9.40 16.49
C ARG A 87 19.86 9.16 15.09
N GLY A 88 19.62 7.91 14.73
CA GLY A 88 19.01 7.51 13.47
C GLY A 88 18.44 6.10 13.53
N VAL A 89 17.55 5.79 12.59
CA VAL A 89 16.89 4.49 12.46
C VAL A 89 17.03 4.02 11.03
N HIS A 90 17.39 2.76 10.82
CA HIS A 90 17.32 2.13 9.50
C HIS A 90 16.73 0.74 9.61
N TYR A 91 15.61 0.51 8.93
CA TYR A 91 14.98 -0.79 8.91
C TYR A 91 14.70 -1.25 7.49
N SER A 92 14.72 -2.58 7.33
CA SER A 92 14.42 -3.26 6.07
C SER A 92 13.30 -4.26 6.31
N LEU A 93 12.08 -3.93 5.91
CA LEU A 93 10.93 -4.80 6.05
C LEU A 93 10.73 -5.58 4.73
N THR A 94 10.74 -6.90 4.80
CA THR A 94 10.46 -7.76 3.65
C THR A 94 9.32 -8.68 4.02
N TYR A 95 8.13 -8.50 3.42
CA TYR A 95 7.01 -9.41 3.67
C TYR A 95 6.43 -9.98 2.39
N GLU A 96 6.02 -11.23 2.50
CA GLU A 96 5.35 -11.97 1.44
C GLU A 96 3.84 -11.67 1.49
N THR A 97 3.33 -10.93 0.51
CA THR A 97 1.89 -10.64 0.39
C THR A 97 1.15 -11.85 -0.15
N LYS A 98 1.79 -12.63 -1.03
CA LYS A 98 1.30 -13.90 -1.61
C LYS A 98 2.51 -14.81 -1.89
N PRO A 99 2.32 -16.14 -2.04
CA PRO A 99 3.38 -17.04 -2.48
C PRO A 99 4.15 -16.46 -3.68
N GLY A 100 5.44 -16.17 -3.48
CA GLY A 100 6.31 -15.60 -4.52
C GLY A 100 6.17 -14.10 -4.78
N GLN A 101 5.26 -13.40 -4.10
CA GLN A 101 5.13 -11.94 -4.15
C GLN A 101 5.66 -11.32 -2.87
N THR A 102 6.83 -10.69 -2.97
CA THR A 102 7.48 -10.03 -1.85
C THR A 102 7.43 -8.52 -2.03
N ILE A 103 6.97 -7.83 -0.99
CA ILE A 103 7.12 -6.39 -0.88
C ILE A 103 8.34 -6.14 0.00
N PHE A 104 9.29 -5.40 -0.57
CA PHE A 104 10.45 -4.87 0.15
C PHE A 104 10.18 -3.42 0.53
N TYR A 105 10.53 -3.06 1.75
CA TYR A 105 10.63 -1.70 2.27
C TYR A 105 12.00 -1.53 2.90
N GLU A 106 12.61 -0.39 2.66
CA GLU A 106 13.81 0.03 3.35
C GLU A 106 13.66 1.49 3.70
N VAL A 107 13.88 1.83 4.97
CA VAL A 107 13.67 3.17 5.46
C VAL A 107 14.84 3.61 6.28
N TRP A 108 15.25 4.84 6.05
CA TRP A 108 16.32 5.53 6.74
C TRP A 108 15.74 6.78 7.38
N GLN A 109 16.00 7.00 8.67
CA GLN A 109 15.57 8.18 9.39
C GLN A 109 16.75 8.79 10.14
N LEU A 110 16.91 10.10 10.02
CA LEU A 110 17.86 10.91 10.77
C LEU A 110 17.14 12.18 11.24
N GLY A 111 16.78 12.23 12.52
CA GLY A 111 15.95 13.29 13.07
C GLY A 111 14.60 13.39 12.34
N ALA A 112 14.30 14.59 11.81
CA ALA A 112 13.09 14.86 11.04
C ALA A 112 13.20 14.46 9.56
N SER A 113 14.41 14.18 9.06
CA SER A 113 14.60 13.72 7.69
C SER A 113 14.46 12.21 7.62
N TRP A 114 13.82 11.71 6.57
CA TRP A 114 13.72 10.29 6.33
C TRP A 114 13.62 9.98 4.84
N ARG A 115 14.02 8.78 4.45
CA ARG A 115 13.83 8.20 3.12
C ARG A 115 13.21 6.82 3.29
N GLN A 116 12.38 6.42 2.36
CA GLN A 116 11.80 5.11 2.25
C GLN A 116 11.85 4.67 0.79
N ASP A 117 12.46 3.53 0.55
CA ASP A 117 12.41 2.82 -0.72
C ASP A 117 11.49 1.62 -0.55
N TYR A 118 10.59 1.38 -1.48
CA TYR A 118 9.69 0.23 -1.41
C TYR A 118 9.31 -0.29 -2.78
N THR A 119 8.95 -1.57 -2.85
CA THR A 119 8.61 -2.23 -4.12
C THR A 119 7.16 -2.70 -4.16
N VAL A 120 6.39 -2.24 -5.13
CA VAL A 120 5.01 -2.72 -5.33
C VAL A 120 4.89 -3.27 -6.74
N GLY A 121 4.52 -4.55 -6.87
CA GLY A 121 4.41 -5.20 -8.17
C GLY A 121 5.73 -5.25 -8.96
N GLY A 122 6.87 -5.32 -8.26
CA GLY A 122 8.20 -5.30 -8.88
C GLY A 122 8.73 -3.93 -9.27
N ARG A 123 7.94 -2.86 -9.09
CA ARG A 123 8.36 -1.47 -9.33
C ARG A 123 8.91 -0.83 -8.07
N LEU A 124 10.00 -0.08 -8.19
CA LEU A 124 10.62 0.67 -7.09
C LEU A 124 9.94 2.03 -6.95
N PHE A 125 9.59 2.38 -5.72
CA PHE A 125 9.09 3.69 -5.31
C PHE A 125 10.02 4.23 -4.23
N THR A 126 10.33 5.52 -4.30
CA THR A 126 11.11 6.19 -3.25
C THR A 126 10.32 7.38 -2.73
N GLN A 127 10.18 7.48 -1.42
CA GLN A 127 9.59 8.61 -0.71
C GLN A 127 10.61 9.17 0.26
N MET A 128 10.60 10.47 0.51
CA MET A 128 11.49 11.05 1.51
C MET A 128 10.96 12.37 2.05
N VAL A 129 11.35 12.70 3.27
CA VAL A 129 11.28 14.05 3.82
C VAL A 129 12.70 14.57 3.98
N THR A 130 12.98 15.69 3.32
CA THR A 130 14.24 16.42 3.45
C THR A 130 14.00 17.90 3.13
N ASP A 131 14.74 18.80 3.79
CA ASP A 131 14.63 20.26 3.62
C ASP A 131 13.20 20.81 3.69
N GLY A 132 12.39 20.26 4.62
CA GLY A 132 10.99 20.66 4.81
C GLY A 132 10.06 20.28 3.65
N LYS A 133 10.50 19.39 2.76
CA LYS A 133 9.71 18.89 1.62
C LYS A 133 9.52 17.38 1.73
N PHE A 134 8.30 16.92 1.46
CA PHE A 134 8.01 15.52 1.19
C PHE A 134 8.12 15.29 -0.31
N TRP A 135 8.95 14.35 -0.72
CA TRP A 135 9.17 13.96 -2.10
C TRP A 135 8.63 12.56 -2.36
N SER A 136 8.11 12.33 -3.56
CA SER A 136 7.80 10.99 -4.09
C SER A 136 8.42 10.82 -5.47
N PHE A 137 9.16 9.75 -5.65
CA PHE A 137 9.91 9.42 -6.86
C PHE A 137 9.32 8.20 -7.54
N TYR A 138 9.21 8.31 -8.86
CA TYR A 138 8.73 7.28 -9.77
C TYR A 138 9.81 7.06 -10.83
N PRO A 139 10.84 6.24 -10.53
CA PRO A 139 12.01 6.06 -11.40
C PRO A 139 11.63 5.60 -12.82
N ASP A 140 10.69 4.67 -12.92
CA ASP A 140 10.19 4.14 -14.19
C ASP A 140 9.54 5.23 -15.07
N GLU A 141 8.96 6.26 -14.44
CA GLU A 141 8.29 7.37 -15.10
C GLU A 141 9.19 8.59 -15.33
N LYS A 142 10.46 8.50 -14.88
CA LYS A 142 11.43 9.60 -14.84
C LYS A 142 10.86 10.86 -14.20
N GLN A 143 10.12 10.70 -13.10
CA GLN A 143 9.38 11.77 -12.46
C GLN A 143 9.55 11.80 -10.93
N ALA A 144 9.45 13.01 -10.37
CA ALA A 144 9.42 13.23 -8.94
C ALA A 144 8.46 14.36 -8.58
N SER A 145 7.61 14.11 -7.58
CA SER A 145 6.77 15.13 -6.96
C SER A 145 7.41 15.64 -5.67
N TYR A 146 7.11 16.88 -5.31
CA TYR A 146 7.35 17.38 -3.97
C TYR A 146 6.21 18.23 -3.44
N GLN A 147 6.05 18.24 -2.13
CA GLN A 147 5.17 19.15 -1.42
C GLN A 147 5.84 19.68 -0.17
N ARG A 148 5.54 20.92 0.21
CA ARG A 148 5.96 21.44 1.51
C ARG A 148 5.31 20.60 2.59
N THR A 149 6.11 20.15 3.55
CA THR A 149 5.59 19.48 4.72
C THR A 149 5.78 20.36 5.93
N SER A 150 4.76 20.44 6.79
CA SER A 150 5.03 20.84 8.17
C SER A 150 5.94 19.77 8.78
N SER A 151 6.79 20.12 9.74
CA SER A 151 7.79 19.26 10.38
C SER A 151 7.26 17.96 11.04
N ARG A 152 5.97 17.65 10.87
CA ARG A 152 5.25 16.51 11.46
C ARG A 152 5.00 15.34 10.50
N THR A 153 5.46 15.37 9.24
CA THR A 153 5.36 14.18 8.38
C THR A 153 6.33 13.12 8.87
N ARG A 154 5.80 12.19 9.67
CA ARG A 154 6.53 11.08 10.26
C ARG A 154 6.83 10.03 9.19
N ALA A 155 7.96 9.37 9.32
CA ALA A 155 8.21 8.15 8.58
C ALA A 155 7.12 7.12 8.96
N PRO A 156 6.65 6.27 8.03
CA PRO A 156 5.62 5.27 8.31
C PRO A 156 5.96 4.29 9.45
N PHE A 157 7.24 4.18 9.83
CA PHE A 157 7.70 3.49 11.03
C PHE A 157 8.82 4.29 11.71
N ASP A 158 8.47 5.44 12.27
CA ASP A 158 9.43 6.28 12.99
C ASP A 158 9.82 5.72 14.37
N ALA A 159 10.84 6.30 14.99
CA ALA A 159 11.25 5.97 16.36
C ALA A 159 10.09 6.03 17.37
N ALA A 160 9.14 6.96 17.20
CA ALA A 160 7.97 7.07 18.07
C ALA A 160 7.00 5.87 17.91
N SER A 161 6.76 5.42 16.69
CA SER A 161 5.95 4.24 16.36
C SER A 161 6.58 2.98 16.94
N MET A 162 7.91 2.94 16.99
CA MET A 162 8.67 1.87 17.62
C MET A 162 8.64 1.93 19.14
N GLN A 163 8.77 3.11 19.72
CA GLN A 163 8.56 3.31 21.15
C GLN A 163 7.15 2.85 21.55
N ALA A 164 6.13 3.12 20.73
CA ALA A 164 4.78 2.62 20.95
C ALA A 164 4.71 1.08 20.94
N GLN A 165 5.43 0.42 20.03
CA GLN A 165 5.53 -1.06 20.03
C GLN A 165 6.26 -1.61 21.27
N VAL A 166 7.34 -0.96 21.70
CA VAL A 166 8.06 -1.31 22.94
C VAL A 166 7.16 -1.10 24.16
N LEU A 167 6.43 0.00 24.23
CA LEU A 167 5.45 0.28 25.29
C LEU A 167 4.29 -0.72 25.28
N GLN A 168 3.82 -1.14 24.11
CA GLN A 168 2.82 -2.20 23.99
C GLN A 168 3.37 -3.54 24.49
N ALA A 169 4.64 -3.83 24.23
CA ALA A 169 5.33 -5.00 24.77
C ALA A 169 5.49 -4.96 26.30
N ILE A 170 5.74 -3.77 26.88
CA ILE A 170 5.75 -3.56 28.34
C ILE A 170 4.37 -3.84 28.93
N ARG A 171 3.31 -3.29 28.31
CA ARG A 171 1.91 -3.45 28.79
C ARG A 171 1.38 -4.88 28.72
N ASN A 172 1.99 -5.74 27.88
CA ASN A 172 1.63 -7.15 27.74
C ASN A 172 2.83 -8.06 28.10
N PRO A 173 3.14 -8.26 29.39
CA PRO A 173 4.40 -8.84 29.87
C PRO A 173 4.54 -10.36 29.67
N ARG A 174 3.90 -10.95 28.65
CA ARG A 174 4.15 -12.34 28.21
C ARG A 174 5.47 -12.47 27.43
N GLY A 175 6.46 -11.67 27.82
CA GLY A 175 7.81 -11.68 27.27
C GLY A 175 8.62 -12.84 27.83
N THR A 176 9.45 -13.46 27.00
CA THR A 176 10.38 -14.53 27.38
C THR A 176 11.79 -14.09 26.99
N ASN A 177 12.71 -14.10 27.95
CA ASN A 177 14.12 -13.91 27.67
C ASN A 177 14.65 -15.14 26.93
N LEU A 178 15.17 -14.95 25.71
CA LEU A 178 15.73 -16.02 24.88
C LEU A 178 17.24 -16.17 25.03
N GLY A 179 17.87 -15.42 25.95
CA GLY A 179 19.29 -15.46 26.23
C GLY A 179 20.06 -14.24 25.72
N THR A 180 21.39 -14.32 25.82
CA THR A 180 22.32 -13.28 25.37
C THR A 180 23.27 -13.84 24.32
N VAL A 181 23.63 -13.05 23.32
CA VAL A 181 24.56 -13.43 22.25
C VAL A 181 25.55 -12.31 21.94
N GLN A 182 26.67 -12.65 21.30
CA GLN A 182 27.63 -11.71 20.74
C GLN A 182 27.41 -11.62 19.22
N GLU A 183 27.18 -10.43 18.67
CA GLU A 183 26.97 -10.20 17.24
C GLU A 183 27.62 -8.86 16.84
N GLY A 184 28.53 -8.86 15.85
CA GLY A 184 29.19 -7.63 15.38
C GLY A 184 29.96 -6.86 16.46
N GLY A 185 30.54 -7.56 17.43
CA GLY A 185 31.24 -6.97 18.58
C GLY A 185 30.32 -6.40 19.69
N ARG A 186 28.99 -6.55 19.55
CA ARG A 186 28.01 -6.09 20.54
C ARG A 186 27.42 -7.25 21.34
N ARG A 187 27.20 -7.03 22.64
CA ARG A 187 26.48 -7.96 23.50
C ARG A 187 24.97 -7.71 23.42
N LEU A 188 24.24 -8.60 22.75
CA LEU A 188 22.80 -8.47 22.51
C LEU A 188 21.97 -9.39 23.40
N GLN A 189 21.01 -8.85 24.14
CA GLN A 189 19.98 -9.61 24.87
C GLN A 189 18.75 -9.84 24.00
N LYS A 190 18.29 -11.09 23.89
CA LYS A 190 17.12 -11.47 23.11
C LYS A 190 15.88 -11.55 23.99
N ILE A 191 14.84 -10.82 23.64
CA ILE A 191 13.55 -10.85 24.34
C ILE A 191 12.44 -11.13 23.31
N ALA A 192 11.76 -12.26 23.43
CA ALA A 192 10.57 -12.55 22.64
C ALA A 192 9.32 -12.05 23.35
N VAL A 193 8.49 -11.27 22.66
CA VAL A 193 7.21 -10.80 23.17
C VAL A 193 6.11 -11.34 22.28
N SER A 194 5.20 -12.11 22.88
CA SER A 194 4.03 -12.62 22.15
C SER A 194 3.10 -11.45 21.83
N ALA A 195 2.91 -11.16 20.55
CA ALA A 195 2.01 -10.13 20.08
C ALA A 195 1.34 -10.65 18.80
N PRO A 196 0.02 -10.48 18.63
CA PRO A 196 -0.61 -10.74 17.34
C PRO A 196 0.09 -9.87 16.30
N VAL A 197 0.72 -10.51 15.32
CA VAL A 197 1.34 -9.79 14.21
C VAL A 197 0.17 -9.42 13.30
N GLN A 198 -0.18 -8.13 13.30
CA GLN A 198 -1.07 -7.60 12.28
C GLN A 198 -0.32 -7.71 10.95
N ARG A 199 -0.68 -8.75 10.19
CA ARG A 199 -0.36 -8.80 8.77
C ARG A 199 -1.21 -7.69 8.18
N THR A 200 -0.62 -6.51 7.98
CA THR A 200 -1.26 -5.22 7.66
C THR A 200 -2.11 -5.22 6.38
N MET A 201 -2.31 -6.37 5.73
CA MET A 201 -3.18 -6.57 4.57
C MET A 201 -3.98 -7.88 4.58
N LEU A 202 -4.00 -8.64 5.69
CA LEU A 202 -4.79 -9.88 5.80
C LEU A 202 -5.69 -9.86 7.05
N SER A 203 -6.94 -10.25 6.82
CA SER A 203 -8.12 -10.03 7.66
C SER A 203 -8.17 -10.83 8.97
N ALA A 204 -7.12 -11.59 9.33
CA ALA A 204 -7.09 -12.37 10.56
C ALA A 204 -5.79 -12.17 11.36
N PRO A 205 -5.86 -11.88 12.67
CA PRO A 205 -4.69 -11.86 13.54
C PRO A 205 -4.05 -13.26 13.57
N THR A 206 -2.83 -13.37 13.04
CA THR A 206 -2.07 -14.62 13.08
C THR A 206 -1.24 -14.66 14.36
N PRO A 207 -1.16 -15.80 15.07
CA PRO A 207 -0.26 -15.95 16.21
C PRO A 207 1.18 -15.63 15.79
N GLY A 208 1.76 -14.62 16.44
CA GLY A 208 3.10 -14.15 16.13
C GLY A 208 3.85 -13.71 17.39
N ARG A 209 5.11 -13.34 17.20
CA ARG A 209 5.95 -12.73 18.25
C ARG A 209 6.92 -11.74 17.65
N SER A 210 7.30 -10.75 18.45
CA SER A 210 8.40 -9.84 18.17
C SER A 210 9.61 -10.29 18.99
N VAL A 211 10.76 -10.50 18.36
CA VAL A 211 12.03 -10.78 19.05
C VAL A 211 12.89 -9.54 19.02
N PHE A 212 13.03 -8.89 20.18
CA PHE A 212 13.90 -7.74 20.38
C PHE A 212 15.33 -8.22 20.66
N TRP A 213 16.29 -7.65 19.95
CA TRP A 213 17.72 -7.85 20.16
C TRP A 213 18.26 -6.55 20.70
N ILE A 214 18.51 -6.51 22.01
CA ILE A 214 18.77 -5.28 22.76
C ILE A 214 20.27 -5.20 23.03
N ASP A 215 20.88 -4.10 22.60
CA ASP A 215 22.26 -3.78 22.96
C ASP A 215 22.32 -3.54 24.48
N LYS A 216 23.04 -4.40 25.22
CA LYS A 216 23.09 -4.32 26.68
C LYS A 216 23.84 -3.10 27.21
N GLU A 217 24.72 -2.50 26.42
CA GLU A 217 25.50 -1.33 26.84
C GLU A 217 24.71 -0.05 26.62
N ARG A 218 24.06 0.05 25.46
CA ARG A 218 23.29 1.26 25.07
C ARG A 218 21.84 1.20 25.50
N MET A 219 21.34 0.02 25.86
CA MET A 219 19.95 -0.25 26.18
C MET A 219 19.01 0.27 25.10
N ILE A 220 19.34 0.03 23.83
CA ILE A 220 18.48 0.31 22.68
C ILE A 220 18.29 -0.99 21.89
N PRO A 221 17.19 -1.15 21.14
CA PRO A 221 17.09 -2.26 20.21
C PRO A 221 18.20 -2.07 19.18
N ALA A 222 18.93 -3.12 18.85
CA ALA A 222 19.81 -3.20 17.67
C ALA A 222 19.04 -3.82 16.49
N ARG A 223 18.13 -4.76 16.80
CA ARG A 223 17.27 -5.44 15.83
C ARG A 223 15.94 -5.85 16.46
N ILE A 224 14.86 -5.89 15.67
CA ILE A 224 13.58 -6.51 16.03
C ILE A 224 13.15 -7.44 14.91
N ASP A 225 12.94 -8.71 15.21
CA ASP A 225 12.42 -9.69 14.26
C ASP A 225 10.94 -9.95 14.54
N GLN A 226 10.06 -9.70 13.57
CA GLN A 226 8.69 -10.19 13.62
C GLN A 226 8.67 -11.62 13.12
N GLN A 227 8.11 -12.53 13.91
CA GLN A 227 8.07 -13.95 13.60
C GLN A 227 6.65 -14.47 13.61
N LEU A 228 6.31 -15.27 12.59
CA LEU A 228 5.08 -16.05 12.53
C LEU A 228 5.36 -17.50 12.87
N ARG A 229 4.36 -18.17 13.43
CA ARG A 229 4.42 -19.62 13.65
C ARG A 229 3.84 -20.34 12.43
N GLU A 230 4.69 -20.94 11.62
CA GLU A 230 4.32 -21.73 10.44
C GLU A 230 4.75 -23.19 10.64
N LYS A 231 3.81 -24.14 10.51
CA LYS A 231 4.08 -25.58 10.66
C LYS A 231 4.87 -25.92 11.93
N GLY A 232 4.52 -25.27 13.05
CA GLY A 232 5.18 -25.47 14.35
C GLY A 232 6.52 -24.75 14.54
N ARG A 233 7.09 -24.13 13.49
CA ARG A 233 8.38 -23.41 13.55
C ARG A 233 8.17 -21.89 13.48
N TRP A 234 9.09 -21.15 14.09
CA TRP A 234 9.11 -19.69 13.98
C TRP A 234 9.86 -19.27 12.73
N ARG A 235 9.20 -18.51 11.85
CA ARG A 235 9.81 -17.92 10.65
C ARG A 235 9.83 -16.41 10.81
N THR A 236 11.00 -15.80 10.61
CA THR A 236 11.12 -14.33 10.56
C THR A 236 10.49 -13.82 9.25
N VAL A 237 9.53 -12.91 9.40
CA VAL A 237 8.79 -12.27 8.29
C VAL A 237 9.05 -10.77 8.20
N CYS A 238 9.81 -10.21 9.15
CA CYS A 238 10.28 -8.83 9.12
C CYS A 238 11.48 -8.70 10.05
N THR A 239 12.48 -7.92 9.65
CA THR A 239 13.63 -7.57 10.47
C THR A 239 13.83 -6.06 10.47
N LEU A 240 13.60 -5.42 11.61
CA LEU A 240 13.88 -3.99 11.81
C LEU A 240 15.27 -3.85 12.43
N ARG A 241 16.12 -2.95 11.93
CA ARG A 241 17.44 -2.66 12.52
C ARG A 241 17.45 -1.24 13.10
N TYR A 242 18.38 -0.97 13.99
CA TYR A 242 18.48 0.29 14.72
C TYR A 242 19.95 0.60 15.01
N ASP A 243 20.26 1.89 15.16
CA ASP A 243 21.61 2.35 15.52
C ASP A 243 22.72 1.83 14.58
N THR A 244 22.34 1.68 13.31
CA THR A 244 23.29 1.51 12.22
C THR A 244 23.85 2.88 11.86
N THR A 245 25.18 2.99 11.91
CA THR A 245 25.89 4.16 11.38
C THR A 245 25.56 4.26 9.89
N LEU A 246 24.78 5.26 9.52
CA LEU A 246 24.43 5.48 8.12
C LEU A 246 25.70 5.95 7.40
N SER A 247 26.11 5.22 6.35
CA SER A 247 27.21 5.63 5.48
C SER A 247 26.87 6.88 4.67
N VAL A 248 25.57 7.18 4.49
CA VAL A 248 25.06 8.35 3.76
C VAL A 248 23.89 8.94 4.53
N SER A 249 23.95 10.25 4.83
CA SER A 249 22.83 10.95 5.43
C SER A 249 21.64 11.03 4.46
N PRO A 250 20.38 10.80 4.91
CA PRO A 250 19.20 11.04 4.09
C PRO A 250 19.12 12.47 3.53
N SER A 251 19.78 13.43 4.19
CA SER A 251 19.83 14.84 3.79
C SER A 251 20.72 15.16 2.59
N VAL A 252 21.48 14.19 2.05
CA VAL A 252 22.35 14.41 0.88
C VAL A 252 21.65 14.00 -0.43
N PHE A 253 20.37 13.64 -0.37
CA PHE A 253 19.65 13.20 -1.56
C PHE A 253 19.59 14.31 -2.62
N ARG A 254 20.00 13.97 -3.85
CA ARG A 254 19.83 14.80 -5.04
C ARG A 254 18.92 14.07 -6.01
N VAL A 255 17.98 14.81 -6.59
CA VAL A 255 17.17 14.31 -7.69
C VAL A 255 18.11 13.88 -8.82
N PRO A 256 18.05 12.62 -9.30
CA PRO A 256 18.91 12.16 -10.37
C PRO A 256 18.75 13.02 -11.64
N PRO A 257 19.82 13.26 -12.42
CA PRO A 257 19.71 13.95 -13.70
C PRO A 257 18.68 13.30 -14.62
N GLY A 258 17.90 14.10 -15.34
CA GLY A 258 16.86 13.63 -16.27
C GLY A 258 15.52 13.26 -15.63
N ILE A 259 15.37 13.41 -14.32
CA ILE A 259 14.07 13.30 -13.63
C ILE A 259 13.33 14.63 -13.70
N VAL A 260 12.10 14.61 -14.18
CA VAL A 260 11.21 15.76 -14.21
C VAL A 260 10.62 15.97 -12.81
N THR A 261 10.85 17.14 -12.22
CA THR A 261 10.33 17.49 -10.90
C THR A 261 9.09 18.37 -11.01
N TYR A 262 8.15 18.23 -10.07
CA TYR A 262 6.99 19.10 -9.99
C TYR A 262 6.51 19.31 -8.55
N SER A 263 6.01 20.52 -8.27
CA SER A 263 5.35 20.85 -7.01
C SER A 263 3.89 20.41 -7.04
N VAL A 264 3.49 19.58 -6.07
CA VAL A 264 2.08 19.19 -5.85
C VAL A 264 1.22 20.43 -5.56
N GLU A 265 1.77 21.41 -4.84
CA GLU A 265 1.07 22.67 -4.52
C GLU A 265 0.83 23.51 -5.78
N GLU A 266 1.83 23.65 -6.65
CA GLU A 266 1.68 24.40 -7.90
C GLU A 266 0.73 23.72 -8.88
N LEU A 267 0.77 22.37 -8.96
CA LEU A 267 -0.20 21.59 -9.71
C LEU A 267 -1.61 21.80 -9.16
N GLY A 268 -1.77 21.79 -7.84
CA GLY A 268 -3.03 22.08 -7.15
C GLY A 268 -3.54 23.49 -7.45
N ILE A 269 -2.68 24.51 -7.44
CA ILE A 269 -3.03 25.90 -7.79
C ILE A 269 -3.44 25.99 -9.26
N ARG A 270 -2.69 25.37 -10.18
CA ARG A 270 -2.99 25.36 -11.62
C ARG A 270 -4.33 24.70 -11.90
N ALA A 271 -4.56 23.53 -11.30
CA ALA A 271 -5.84 22.83 -11.39
C ALA A 271 -6.96 23.69 -10.76
N GLY A 272 -6.70 24.33 -9.61
CA GLY A 272 -7.65 25.21 -8.94
C GLY A 272 -8.08 26.36 -9.84
N LYS A 273 -7.13 27.04 -10.48
CA LYS A 273 -7.41 28.11 -11.47
C LYS A 273 -8.21 27.60 -12.66
N ARG A 274 -7.86 26.42 -13.19
CA ARG A 274 -8.56 25.79 -14.32
C ARG A 274 -10.02 25.51 -13.99
N PHE A 275 -10.31 25.03 -12.78
CA PHE A 275 -11.64 24.58 -12.38
C PHE A 275 -12.43 25.62 -11.55
N ALA A 276 -11.83 26.77 -11.23
CA ALA A 276 -12.46 27.84 -10.45
C ALA A 276 -13.74 28.36 -11.12
N ARG A 277 -13.76 28.47 -12.44
CA ARG A 277 -14.96 28.86 -13.19
C ARG A 277 -15.71 27.61 -13.66
N PRO A 278 -16.93 27.34 -13.16
CA PRO A 278 -17.71 26.21 -13.63
C PRO A 278 -18.22 26.44 -15.05
N LEU A 279 -18.40 25.36 -15.81
CA LEU A 279 -19.09 25.34 -17.10
C LEU A 279 -20.59 25.62 -16.90
N VAL A 280 -21.18 25.03 -15.87
CA VAL A 280 -22.57 25.27 -15.45
C VAL A 280 -22.69 25.07 -13.96
N GLN A 281 -23.58 25.83 -13.31
CA GLN A 281 -23.85 25.74 -11.89
C GLN A 281 -25.35 25.78 -11.63
N LYS A 282 -25.83 24.95 -10.70
CA LYS A 282 -27.23 24.91 -10.25
C LYS A 282 -27.28 24.79 -8.73
N GLN A 283 -28.25 25.47 -8.12
CA GLN A 283 -28.53 25.35 -6.69
C GLN A 283 -29.53 24.21 -6.44
N PHE A 284 -29.25 23.36 -5.47
CA PHE A 284 -30.14 22.32 -4.97
C PHE A 284 -30.26 22.42 -3.45
N ALA A 285 -31.41 22.91 -2.98
CA ALA A 285 -31.62 23.21 -1.56
C ALA A 285 -30.43 24.02 -1.00
N THR A 286 -29.69 23.46 -0.04
CA THR A 286 -28.54 24.15 0.58
C THR A 286 -27.24 24.00 -0.21
N ARG A 287 -27.19 23.11 -1.21
CA ARG A 287 -25.99 22.76 -1.95
C ARG A 287 -25.92 23.46 -3.30
N THR A 288 -24.70 23.81 -3.71
CA THR A 288 -24.41 24.30 -5.05
C THR A 288 -23.67 23.23 -5.81
N ILE A 289 -24.22 22.85 -6.96
CA ILE A 289 -23.64 21.82 -7.82
C ILE A 289 -23.12 22.47 -9.08
N ALA A 290 -21.84 22.25 -9.36
CA ALA A 290 -21.15 22.94 -10.43
C ALA A 290 -20.34 21.93 -11.25
N ILE A 291 -20.60 21.88 -12.54
CA ILE A 291 -19.80 21.08 -13.48
C ILE A 291 -18.61 21.92 -13.87
N ARG A 292 -17.40 21.40 -13.62
CA ARG A 292 -16.14 22.12 -13.76
C ARG A 292 -15.41 21.80 -15.07
N ASP A 293 -15.54 20.58 -15.57
CA ASP A 293 -14.98 20.19 -16.87
C ASP A 293 -15.78 19.03 -17.47
N VAL A 294 -15.83 18.97 -18.79
CA VAL A 294 -16.36 17.83 -19.55
C VAL A 294 -15.43 17.57 -20.73
N GLN A 295 -14.91 16.34 -20.84
CA GLN A 295 -14.06 15.93 -21.95
C GLN A 295 -14.52 14.58 -22.50
N ALA A 296 -14.18 14.31 -23.75
CA ALA A 296 -14.35 12.99 -24.35
C ALA A 296 -13.02 12.49 -24.93
N ASN A 297 -12.74 11.20 -24.79
CA ASN A 297 -11.60 10.56 -25.44
C ASN A 297 -11.98 9.98 -26.81
N ARG A 298 -11.00 9.40 -27.50
CA ARG A 298 -11.20 8.76 -28.81
C ARG A 298 -12.15 7.55 -28.79
N ASP A 299 -12.26 6.85 -27.66
CA ASP A 299 -13.12 5.67 -27.48
C ASP A 299 -14.57 6.10 -27.16
N GLY A 300 -14.78 7.40 -26.95
CA GLY A 300 -16.05 8.00 -26.60
C GLY A 300 -16.42 7.96 -25.14
N ASP A 301 -15.46 7.67 -24.25
CA ASP A 301 -15.65 7.84 -22.83
C ASP A 301 -15.76 9.32 -22.51
N VAL A 302 -16.70 9.67 -21.64
CA VAL A 302 -16.97 11.03 -21.19
C VAL A 302 -16.46 11.20 -19.77
N PHE A 303 -15.64 12.21 -19.58
CA PHE A 303 -15.01 12.56 -18.33
C PHE A 303 -15.67 13.81 -17.79
N ILE A 304 -16.28 13.72 -16.61
CA ILE A 304 -17.01 14.83 -15.99
C ILE A 304 -16.32 15.16 -14.68
N LEU A 305 -15.86 16.40 -14.51
CA LEU A 305 -15.46 16.94 -13.22
C LEU A 305 -16.56 17.83 -12.66
N TYR A 306 -16.91 17.67 -11.40
CA TYR A 306 -17.95 18.46 -10.75
C TYR A 306 -17.69 18.65 -9.26
N THR A 307 -18.29 19.68 -8.68
CA THR A 307 -18.44 19.86 -7.23
C THR A 307 -19.92 19.70 -6.90
N ASP A 308 -20.28 18.82 -5.96
CA ASP A 308 -21.69 18.53 -5.58
C ASP A 308 -22.19 19.35 -4.39
N GLY A 309 -21.40 20.31 -3.92
CA GLY A 309 -21.71 21.12 -2.75
C GLY A 309 -21.39 20.44 -1.43
N SER A 310 -20.90 19.19 -1.43
CA SER A 310 -20.44 18.53 -0.21
C SER A 310 -19.17 19.20 0.32
N THR A 311 -19.17 19.45 1.63
CA THR A 311 -17.95 19.73 2.38
C THR A 311 -17.22 18.43 2.72
N PHE A 312 -15.96 18.54 3.13
CA PHE A 312 -15.05 17.41 3.36
C PHE A 312 -15.58 16.32 4.33
N ASN A 313 -16.56 16.62 5.18
CA ASN A 313 -17.04 15.73 6.24
C ASN A 313 -18.42 15.12 5.98
N GLU A 314 -19.04 15.36 4.83
CA GLU A 314 -20.40 14.90 4.55
C GLU A 314 -20.43 13.48 3.95
N ARG A 315 -21.18 12.56 4.58
CA ARG A 315 -21.48 11.25 4.00
C ARG A 315 -22.31 11.43 2.72
N ARG A 316 -21.88 10.76 1.65
CA ARG A 316 -22.57 10.75 0.34
C ARG A 316 -23.55 9.59 0.28
N ASP A 317 -24.71 9.74 0.92
CA ASP A 317 -25.77 8.75 0.80
C ASP A 317 -26.65 9.06 -0.43
N GLY A 318 -26.82 8.09 -1.33
CA GLY A 318 -27.81 8.14 -2.41
C GLY A 318 -27.49 9.07 -3.59
N CYS A 319 -26.22 9.29 -3.92
CA CYS A 319 -25.85 10.00 -5.14
C CYS A 319 -25.86 9.04 -6.35
N GLY A 320 -26.74 9.29 -7.31
CA GLY A 320 -26.82 8.56 -8.57
C GLY A 320 -26.55 9.48 -9.74
N MET A 321 -25.90 8.97 -10.79
CA MET A 321 -25.63 9.72 -12.00
C MET A 321 -26.08 8.92 -13.22
N GLU A 322 -27.00 9.48 -13.99
CA GLU A 322 -27.38 8.97 -15.31
C GLU A 322 -26.80 9.93 -16.35
N ILE A 323 -26.16 9.36 -17.36
CA ILE A 323 -25.54 10.14 -18.42
C ILE A 323 -26.03 9.57 -19.73
N THR A 324 -26.56 10.45 -20.57
CA THR A 324 -26.91 10.17 -21.95
C THR A 324 -26.31 11.24 -22.86
N ASP A 325 -26.34 11.04 -24.17
CA ASP A 325 -26.00 12.10 -25.13
C ASP A 325 -27.13 12.39 -26.11
N SER A 326 -26.94 13.39 -26.96
CA SER A 326 -27.90 13.84 -27.97
C SER A 326 -28.23 12.78 -29.04
N ARG A 327 -27.55 11.64 -29.04
CA ARG A 327 -27.84 10.49 -29.92
C ARG A 327 -28.61 9.38 -29.19
N GLY A 328 -28.90 9.56 -27.91
CA GLY A 328 -29.49 8.53 -27.07
C GLY A 328 -28.48 7.49 -26.60
N THR A 329 -27.16 7.71 -26.74
CA THR A 329 -26.15 6.81 -26.16
C THR A 329 -26.26 6.89 -24.66
N GLU A 330 -26.40 5.74 -24.01
CA GLU A 330 -26.38 5.64 -22.56
C GLU A 330 -25.00 5.25 -22.06
N TYR A 331 -24.61 5.82 -20.92
CA TYR A 331 -23.31 5.58 -20.32
C TYR A 331 -23.46 4.87 -18.97
N ALA A 332 -22.47 4.04 -18.64
CA ALA A 332 -22.35 3.44 -17.32
C ALA A 332 -21.99 4.52 -16.29
N GLY A 333 -22.94 4.83 -15.38
CA GLY A 333 -22.86 5.93 -14.42
C GLY A 333 -21.83 5.77 -13.29
N THR A 334 -21.09 4.66 -13.25
CA THR A 334 -20.08 4.34 -12.23
C THR A 334 -18.88 3.57 -12.79
N ALA A 335 -18.63 3.64 -14.10
CA ALA A 335 -17.62 2.81 -14.76
C ALA A 335 -16.18 3.08 -14.28
N GLY A 336 -15.94 4.22 -13.64
CA GLY A 336 -14.75 4.49 -12.85
C GLY A 336 -14.97 5.80 -12.15
N ALA A 337 -15.07 5.79 -10.81
CA ALA A 337 -14.99 7.04 -10.09
C ALA A 337 -13.58 7.60 -10.32
N ILE A 338 -13.49 8.73 -11.04
CA ILE A 338 -12.25 9.50 -11.09
C ILE A 338 -12.29 10.33 -9.81
N GLU A 339 -12.14 9.65 -8.68
CA GLU A 339 -11.91 10.38 -7.44
C GLU A 339 -10.49 10.92 -7.56
N PRO A 340 -10.29 12.25 -7.58
CA PRO A 340 -8.95 12.79 -7.66
C PRO A 340 -8.05 12.41 -6.48
N PHE A 341 -8.49 11.54 -5.54
CA PHE A 341 -7.73 10.93 -4.45
C PHE A 341 -8.36 9.58 -4.02
N MET A 342 -7.66 8.45 -4.26
CA MET A 342 -7.84 7.25 -3.44
C MET A 342 -6.46 6.78 -2.97
N TYR A 343 -6.12 7.11 -1.72
CA TYR A 343 -5.04 6.43 -1.01
C TYR A 343 -5.65 5.56 0.08
N HIS A 344 -5.31 4.27 0.04
CA HIS A 344 -5.38 3.37 1.18
C HIS A 344 -4.32 3.80 2.21
N SER A 345 -4.70 4.55 3.26
CA SER A 345 -4.25 4.35 4.65
C SER A 345 -4.52 5.58 5.53
N ASP A 346 -5.57 5.44 6.33
CA ASP A 346 -5.90 5.89 7.68
C ASP A 346 -5.45 7.26 8.24
N LYS A 347 -4.26 7.85 7.97
CA LYS A 347 -3.82 9.07 8.70
C LYS A 347 -2.95 10.11 7.99
N ILE A 348 -2.90 10.16 6.66
CA ILE A 348 -2.41 11.35 5.93
C ILE A 348 -3.45 11.76 4.89
N SER A 349 -4.48 12.45 5.39
CA SER A 349 -5.51 13.21 4.68
C SER A 349 -5.99 12.66 3.32
N SER A 350 -7.12 11.96 3.39
CA SER A 350 -8.13 11.72 2.35
C SER A 350 -8.69 13.00 1.66
N ARG A 351 -7.93 14.09 1.62
CA ARG A 351 -8.38 15.42 1.17
C ARG A 351 -8.38 15.46 -0.35
N GLY A 352 -9.54 15.11 -0.91
CA GLY A 352 -9.95 15.43 -2.27
C GLY A 352 -9.53 16.85 -2.68
N MET A 353 -9.26 17.10 -3.95
CA MET A 353 -8.98 18.45 -4.43
C MET A 353 -10.16 19.35 -4.09
N VAL A 354 -9.93 20.52 -3.50
CA VAL A 354 -10.99 21.46 -3.11
C VAL A 354 -11.00 22.64 -4.06
N VAL A 355 -12.16 22.94 -4.62
CA VAL A 355 -12.41 24.11 -5.48
C VAL A 355 -13.54 24.90 -4.85
N ASP A 356 -13.29 26.17 -4.51
CA ASP A 356 -14.24 27.07 -3.83
C ASP A 356 -14.79 26.47 -2.52
N GLY A 357 -13.93 25.84 -1.72
CA GLY A 357 -14.31 25.20 -0.46
C GLY A 357 -15.10 23.88 -0.60
N ARG A 358 -15.30 23.38 -1.83
CA ARG A 358 -16.05 22.15 -2.13
C ARG A 358 -15.15 21.07 -2.73
N VAL A 359 -15.45 19.81 -2.45
CA VAL A 359 -14.67 18.70 -3.00
C VAL A 359 -14.93 18.57 -4.51
N LEU A 360 -13.85 18.54 -5.30
CA LEU A 360 -13.85 18.23 -6.72
C LEU A 360 -13.93 16.71 -6.90
N LEU A 361 -14.92 16.28 -7.68
CA LEU A 361 -15.23 14.90 -7.99
C LEU A 361 -15.10 14.69 -9.48
N GLY A 362 -14.81 13.45 -9.84
CA GLY A 362 -14.74 13.04 -11.23
C GLY A 362 -15.46 11.73 -11.47
N VAL A 363 -16.08 11.64 -12.64
CA VAL A 363 -16.70 10.41 -13.14
C VAL A 363 -16.17 10.16 -14.55
N CYS A 364 -15.72 8.92 -14.79
CA CYS A 364 -15.59 8.37 -16.12
C CYS A 364 -16.90 7.66 -16.50
N ALA A 365 -17.59 8.19 -17.49
CA ALA A 365 -18.78 7.63 -18.06
C ALA A 365 -18.44 6.91 -19.36
N VAL A 366 -18.71 5.62 -19.39
CA VAL A 366 -18.31 4.75 -20.51
C VAL A 366 -19.55 4.39 -21.30
N PRO A 367 -19.55 4.54 -22.63
CA PRO A 367 -20.71 4.19 -23.43
C PRO A 367 -21.01 2.69 -23.27
N LEU A 368 -22.26 2.36 -22.93
CA LEU A 368 -22.72 0.97 -22.82
C LEU A 368 -22.66 0.24 -24.16
N THR A 369 -22.75 1.00 -25.24
CA THR A 369 -22.53 0.55 -26.61
C THR A 369 -21.53 1.52 -27.27
N PRO A 370 -20.23 1.18 -27.28
CA PRO A 370 -19.20 1.95 -27.94
C PRO A 370 -19.54 2.11 -29.42
N GLU A 371 -19.47 3.34 -29.90
CA GLU A 371 -19.52 3.58 -31.33
C GLU A 371 -18.19 3.10 -31.95
N THR A 372 -18.28 2.28 -33.00
CA THR A 372 -17.13 1.89 -33.80
C THR A 372 -17.06 2.82 -35.00
N GLY A 373 -16.54 4.02 -34.79
CA GLY A 373 -16.43 5.03 -35.83
C GLY A 373 -15.88 6.35 -35.32
N ASP A 374 -15.62 7.29 -36.24
CA ASP A 374 -15.09 8.60 -35.88
C ASP A 374 -16.04 9.33 -34.93
N TRP A 375 -15.54 9.66 -33.74
CA TRP A 375 -16.31 10.43 -32.78
C TRP A 375 -16.67 11.80 -33.38
N LYS A 376 -17.95 12.17 -33.26
CA LYS A 376 -18.44 13.50 -33.62
C LYS A 376 -18.88 14.26 -32.37
N PRO A 377 -18.74 15.60 -32.34
CA PRO A 377 -19.29 16.42 -31.28
C PRO A 377 -20.76 16.09 -31.02
N ARG A 378 -21.12 16.01 -29.74
CA ARG A 378 -22.47 15.68 -29.26
C ARG A 378 -22.79 16.52 -28.02
N THR A 379 -24.02 16.47 -27.55
CA THR A 379 -24.41 17.12 -26.28
C THR A 379 -24.60 16.06 -25.21
N ILE A 380 -23.94 16.20 -24.06
CA ILE A 380 -24.12 15.33 -22.90
C ILE A 380 -25.29 15.83 -22.07
N ASN A 381 -26.21 14.91 -21.77
CA ASN A 381 -27.29 15.08 -20.83
C ASN A 381 -26.96 14.32 -19.56
N LEU A 382 -26.75 15.06 -18.49
CA LEU A 382 -26.37 14.55 -17.19
C LEU A 382 -27.55 14.72 -16.22
N VAL A 383 -28.05 13.62 -15.69
CA VAL A 383 -29.07 13.61 -14.63
C VAL A 383 -28.43 13.14 -13.34
N MET A 384 -28.17 14.08 -12.43
CA MET A 384 -27.61 13.79 -11.12
C MET A 384 -28.73 13.74 -10.08
N ARG A 385 -28.82 12.63 -9.34
CA ARG A 385 -29.78 12.42 -8.25
C ARG A 385 -29.07 12.63 -6.93
N PHE A 386 -29.59 13.53 -6.10
CA PHE A 386 -29.04 13.80 -4.77
C PHE A 386 -30.05 13.49 -3.70
N GLY A 387 -29.61 12.80 -2.65
CA GLY A 387 -30.29 12.74 -1.38
C GLY A 387 -29.83 13.88 -0.47
N GLU A 388 -30.77 14.63 0.09
CA GLU A 388 -30.52 15.53 1.21
C GLU A 388 -31.48 15.21 2.36
N ARG A 389 -30.93 15.07 3.56
CA ARG A 389 -31.72 14.86 4.76
C ARG A 389 -31.96 16.20 5.44
N ILE A 390 -33.19 16.70 5.40
CA ILE A 390 -33.59 17.92 6.07
C ILE A 390 -34.47 17.51 7.25
N GLY A 391 -33.89 17.54 8.46
CA GLY A 391 -34.51 17.00 9.67
C GLY A 391 -34.65 15.46 9.63
N LYS A 392 -35.89 14.95 9.74
CA LYS A 392 -36.20 13.51 9.67
C LYS A 392 -36.56 13.02 8.25
N LYS A 393 -36.68 13.91 7.25
CA LYS A 393 -37.11 13.57 5.90
C LYS A 393 -35.92 13.47 4.95
N ASN A 394 -35.94 12.47 4.07
CA ASN A 394 -34.99 12.32 2.96
C ASN A 394 -35.63 12.88 1.68
N TYR A 395 -35.04 13.93 1.14
CA TYR A 395 -35.44 14.52 -0.14
C TYR A 395 -34.53 13.99 -1.23
N GLN A 396 -35.11 13.39 -2.27
CA GLN A 396 -34.40 13.04 -3.49
C GLN A 396 -34.88 13.92 -4.63
N ARG A 397 -33.95 14.56 -5.33
CA ARG A 397 -34.27 15.29 -6.57
C ARG A 397 -33.23 15.00 -7.63
N ALA A 398 -33.71 14.90 -8.86
CA ALA A 398 -32.89 14.83 -10.04
C ALA A 398 -32.61 16.26 -10.57
N MET A 399 -31.34 16.58 -10.78
CA MET A 399 -30.90 17.77 -11.49
C MET A 399 -30.38 17.39 -12.87
N ARG A 400 -30.84 18.12 -13.88
CA ARG A 400 -30.45 17.88 -15.27
C ARG A 400 -29.46 18.95 -15.72
N PHE A 401 -28.39 18.54 -16.37
CA PHE A 401 -27.42 19.41 -17.02
C PHE A 401 -27.31 18.99 -18.48
N THR A 402 -27.25 19.98 -19.37
CA THR A 402 -27.07 19.76 -20.80
C THR A 402 -25.82 20.52 -21.20
N LEU A 403 -24.80 19.78 -21.65
CA LEU A 403 -23.44 20.28 -21.80
C LEU A 403 -22.94 19.94 -23.20
N PRO A 404 -22.37 20.90 -23.95
CA PRO A 404 -21.68 20.55 -25.18
C PRO A 404 -20.49 19.66 -24.84
N THR A 405 -20.34 18.53 -25.54
CA THR A 405 -19.10 17.76 -25.45
C THR A 405 -18.09 18.40 -26.40
N PRO A 406 -16.92 18.85 -25.91
CA PRO A 406 -15.89 19.37 -26.81
C PRO A 406 -15.41 18.29 -27.79
N LYS A 407 -14.73 18.73 -28.86
CA LYS A 407 -14.12 17.83 -29.86
C LYS A 407 -13.31 16.74 -29.13
N PRO A 408 -13.47 15.46 -29.51
CA PRO A 408 -12.82 14.33 -28.85
C PRO A 408 -11.31 14.51 -28.94
N ARG A 409 -10.63 14.20 -27.84
CA ARG A 409 -9.17 14.10 -27.85
C ARG A 409 -8.76 12.85 -28.61
N THR A 410 -7.59 12.88 -29.26
CA THR A 410 -6.95 11.67 -29.80
C THR A 410 -6.41 10.74 -28.70
N ASP A 411 -6.28 11.27 -27.48
CA ASP A 411 -5.73 10.56 -26.34
C ASP A 411 -6.83 9.80 -25.59
N LEU A 412 -6.46 8.72 -24.89
CA LEU A 412 -7.38 7.89 -24.08
C LEU A 412 -7.78 8.55 -22.76
N LEU A 413 -7.02 9.54 -22.28
CA LEU A 413 -7.21 10.18 -20.99
C LEU A 413 -7.53 11.68 -21.17
N PRO A 414 -8.27 12.31 -20.25
CA PRO A 414 -8.54 13.74 -20.30
C PRO A 414 -7.25 14.51 -20.01
N THR A 415 -7.12 15.74 -20.49
CA THR A 415 -5.84 16.47 -20.40
C THR A 415 -5.41 16.82 -18.99
N TYR A 416 -6.34 16.83 -18.04
CA TYR A 416 -6.00 17.01 -16.64
C TYR A 416 -5.61 15.70 -15.95
N ALA A 417 -5.80 14.52 -16.57
CA ALA A 417 -5.47 13.24 -15.94
C ALA A 417 -3.99 13.10 -15.59
N PRO A 418 -3.02 13.55 -16.41
CA PRO A 418 -1.62 13.59 -15.98
C PRO A 418 -1.41 14.47 -14.74
N ASP A 419 -2.13 15.59 -14.61
CA ASP A 419 -2.01 16.46 -13.45
C ASP A 419 -2.73 15.87 -12.21
N LEU A 420 -3.93 15.31 -12.38
CA LEU A 420 -4.72 14.71 -11.30
C LEU A 420 -4.16 13.36 -10.83
N SER A 421 -3.54 12.57 -11.71
CA SER A 421 -2.85 11.33 -11.33
C SER A 421 -1.58 11.60 -10.54
N LYS A 422 -0.91 12.73 -10.80
CA LYS A 422 0.19 13.19 -9.96
C LYS A 422 -0.27 13.65 -8.58
N LEU A 423 -1.57 13.96 -8.44
CA LEU A 423 -2.23 14.22 -7.17
C LEU A 423 -2.83 12.94 -6.55
N SER A 424 -2.99 11.84 -7.31
CA SER A 424 -3.58 10.57 -6.84
C SER A 424 -3.03 9.33 -7.55
N LEU A 425 -2.57 8.37 -6.76
CA LEU A 425 -1.95 7.13 -7.23
C LEU A 425 -2.82 6.25 -8.14
N GLN A 426 -4.14 6.45 -8.21
CA GLN A 426 -5.03 5.56 -8.97
C GLN A 426 -5.36 6.02 -10.40
N GLY A 427 -4.90 7.20 -10.83
CA GLY A 427 -5.34 7.78 -12.11
C GLY A 427 -4.34 7.75 -13.27
N GLY A 428 -3.11 7.27 -13.04
CA GLY A 428 -1.98 7.55 -13.95
C GLY A 428 -1.73 6.52 -15.04
N ASP A 429 -2.06 5.26 -14.81
CA ASP A 429 -1.77 4.19 -15.77
C ASP A 429 -2.97 3.93 -16.70
N PRO A 430 -2.86 4.18 -18.02
CA PRO A 430 -3.90 3.87 -18.98
C PRO A 430 -4.39 2.42 -18.90
N ALA A 431 -3.54 1.47 -18.53
CA ALA A 431 -3.92 0.07 -18.38
C ALA A 431 -4.83 -0.15 -17.16
N GLN A 432 -4.50 0.44 -16.01
CA GLN A 432 -5.35 0.37 -14.82
C GLN A 432 -6.68 1.09 -15.04
N PHE A 433 -6.64 2.23 -15.73
CA PHE A 433 -7.83 2.96 -16.12
C PHE A 433 -8.74 2.11 -17.03
N LYS A 434 -8.16 1.47 -18.06
CA LYS A 434 -8.90 0.56 -18.96
C LYS A 434 -9.55 -0.60 -18.19
N VAL A 435 -8.85 -1.22 -17.25
CA VAL A 435 -9.41 -2.32 -16.44
C VAL A 435 -10.57 -1.84 -15.57
N ALA A 436 -10.41 -0.72 -14.86
CA ALA A 436 -11.48 -0.15 -14.05
C ALA A 436 -12.71 0.19 -14.89
N ARG A 437 -12.47 0.81 -16.06
CA ARG A 437 -13.46 1.20 -17.07
C ARG A 437 -14.34 0.02 -17.50
N GLU A 438 -13.73 -1.09 -17.93
CA GLU A 438 -14.46 -2.27 -18.38
C GLU A 438 -15.18 -2.99 -17.23
N TRP A 439 -14.59 -2.99 -16.03
CA TRP A 439 -15.23 -3.58 -14.85
C TRP A 439 -16.51 -2.84 -14.47
N GLY A 440 -16.47 -1.51 -14.34
CA GLY A 440 -17.65 -0.76 -13.94
C GLY A 440 -18.72 -0.69 -15.04
N ARG A 441 -18.33 -0.78 -16.32
CA ARG A 441 -19.28 -1.01 -17.42
C ARG A 441 -20.01 -2.34 -17.25
N ARG A 442 -19.28 -3.44 -17.02
CA ARG A 442 -19.87 -4.76 -16.77
C ARG A 442 -20.86 -4.70 -15.61
N THR A 443 -20.44 -4.19 -14.46
CA THR A 443 -21.31 -4.05 -13.27
C THR A 443 -22.61 -3.31 -13.57
N THR A 444 -22.56 -2.26 -14.41
CA THR A 444 -23.78 -1.55 -14.82
C THR A 444 -24.71 -2.41 -15.67
N LEU A 445 -24.17 -3.14 -16.65
CA LEU A 445 -24.95 -4.04 -17.49
C LEU A 445 -25.55 -5.19 -16.66
N TYR A 446 -24.79 -5.72 -15.70
CA TYR A 446 -25.25 -6.72 -14.73
C TYR A 446 -26.44 -6.23 -13.93
N ASN A 447 -26.34 -5.03 -13.34
CA ASN A 447 -27.42 -4.45 -12.53
C ASN A 447 -28.70 -4.18 -13.33
N ARG A 448 -28.59 -4.01 -14.64
CA ARG A 448 -29.72 -3.83 -15.55
C ARG A 448 -30.28 -5.15 -16.10
N GLY A 449 -29.62 -6.27 -15.86
CA GLY A 449 -29.95 -7.55 -16.48
C GLY A 449 -29.73 -7.55 -18.01
N ASP A 450 -28.88 -6.67 -18.55
CA ASP A 450 -28.53 -6.65 -19.97
C ASP A 450 -27.44 -7.68 -20.27
N TRP A 451 -27.84 -8.95 -20.25
CA TRP A 451 -26.95 -10.08 -20.47
C TRP A 451 -26.37 -10.10 -21.89
N GLN A 452 -27.13 -9.65 -22.89
CA GLN A 452 -26.62 -9.54 -24.26
C GLN A 452 -25.54 -8.46 -24.38
N GLY A 453 -25.70 -7.34 -23.68
CA GLY A 453 -24.68 -6.30 -23.56
C GLY A 453 -23.38 -6.83 -22.95
N ILE A 454 -23.45 -7.65 -21.91
CA ILE A 454 -22.26 -8.25 -21.28
C ILE A 454 -21.55 -9.20 -22.26
N VAL A 455 -22.29 -10.04 -22.99
CA VAL A 455 -21.75 -10.92 -24.05
C VAL A 455 -21.02 -10.08 -25.10
N ARG A 456 -21.63 -9.01 -25.64
CA ARG A 456 -20.97 -8.14 -26.63
C ARG A 456 -19.72 -7.45 -26.08
N SER A 457 -19.76 -6.97 -24.83
CA SER A 457 -18.61 -6.30 -24.19
C SER A 457 -17.45 -7.27 -24.02
N THR A 458 -17.72 -8.46 -23.50
CA THR A 458 -16.71 -9.50 -23.27
C THR A 458 -16.13 -10.05 -24.57
N ASP A 459 -16.93 -10.20 -25.65
CA ASP A 459 -16.42 -10.60 -26.97
C ASP A 459 -15.45 -9.60 -27.59
N ARG A 460 -15.66 -8.31 -27.33
CA ARG A 460 -14.72 -7.26 -27.73
C ARG A 460 -13.46 -7.31 -26.88
N GLU A 461 -13.58 -7.40 -25.56
CA GLU A 461 -12.43 -7.51 -24.66
C GLU A 461 -11.56 -8.73 -24.96
N ILE A 462 -12.17 -9.89 -25.25
CA ILE A 462 -11.44 -11.11 -25.62
C ILE A 462 -10.62 -10.91 -26.90
N ARG A 463 -11.14 -10.16 -27.87
CA ARG A 463 -10.40 -9.80 -29.10
C ARG A 463 -9.22 -8.86 -28.82
N GLU A 464 -9.34 -7.98 -27.84
CA GLU A 464 -8.32 -6.99 -27.49
C GLU A 464 -7.30 -7.51 -26.47
N ASN A 465 -7.70 -8.43 -25.60
CA ASN A 465 -6.90 -9.00 -24.51
C ASN A 465 -7.39 -10.42 -24.17
N ILE A 466 -6.82 -11.40 -24.85
CA ILE A 466 -7.23 -12.81 -24.76
C ILE A 466 -6.92 -13.48 -23.40
N ALA A 467 -6.18 -12.81 -22.50
CA ALA A 467 -5.63 -13.43 -21.28
C ALA A 467 -6.45 -13.19 -20.00
N ASP A 468 -7.42 -12.26 -19.97
CA ASP A 468 -8.16 -11.93 -18.75
C ASP A 468 -9.23 -12.99 -18.40
N VAL A 469 -8.94 -13.81 -17.38
CA VAL A 469 -9.84 -14.86 -16.86
C VAL A 469 -11.19 -14.29 -16.41
N ASN A 470 -11.21 -13.09 -15.81
CA ASN A 470 -12.44 -12.46 -15.34
C ASN A 470 -13.40 -12.13 -16.50
N THR A 471 -12.87 -11.77 -17.67
CA THR A 471 -13.68 -11.49 -18.86
C THR A 471 -14.42 -12.74 -19.32
N TYR A 472 -13.77 -13.91 -19.29
CA TYR A 472 -14.42 -15.19 -19.62
C TYR A 472 -15.43 -15.64 -18.57
N LEU A 473 -15.15 -15.44 -17.27
CA LEU A 473 -16.11 -15.70 -16.20
C LEU A 473 -17.37 -14.83 -16.33
N SER A 474 -17.20 -13.54 -16.61
CA SER A 474 -18.34 -12.64 -16.86
C SER A 474 -19.15 -13.06 -18.08
N ARG A 475 -18.47 -13.48 -19.16
CA ARG A 475 -19.12 -14.01 -20.36
C ARG A 475 -19.94 -15.26 -20.06
N ALA A 476 -19.38 -16.18 -19.29
CA ALA A 476 -20.04 -17.44 -18.93
C ALA A 476 -21.33 -17.20 -18.15
N GLU A 477 -21.27 -16.31 -17.15
CA GLU A 477 -22.43 -15.94 -16.36
C GLU A 477 -23.52 -15.26 -17.19
N ALA A 478 -23.15 -14.33 -18.07
CA ALA A 478 -24.11 -13.68 -18.96
C ALA A 478 -24.77 -14.67 -19.93
N SER A 479 -23.98 -15.57 -20.53
CA SER A 479 -24.48 -16.62 -21.41
C SER A 479 -25.42 -17.58 -20.69
N ARG A 480 -25.12 -17.94 -19.43
CA ARG A 480 -25.99 -18.76 -18.58
C ARG A 480 -27.34 -18.08 -18.34
N ASN A 481 -27.35 -16.80 -18.01
CA ASN A 481 -28.59 -16.05 -17.79
C ASN A 481 -29.43 -15.90 -19.08
N LEU A 482 -28.78 -15.90 -20.26
CA LEU A 482 -29.44 -15.98 -21.57
C LEU A 482 -29.89 -17.39 -21.97
N ARG A 483 -29.65 -18.41 -21.15
CA ARG A 483 -29.85 -19.84 -21.47
C ARG A 483 -29.05 -20.30 -22.70
N GLN A 484 -27.95 -19.61 -23.00
CA GLN A 484 -26.98 -19.99 -24.03
C GLN A 484 -25.95 -20.95 -23.43
N TRP A 485 -26.37 -22.20 -23.19
CA TRP A 485 -25.61 -23.18 -22.42
C TRP A 485 -24.24 -23.50 -23.03
N ASP A 486 -24.17 -23.67 -24.35
CA ASP A 486 -22.90 -23.93 -25.04
C ASP A 486 -21.95 -22.72 -24.93
N GLY A 487 -22.47 -21.51 -25.11
CA GLY A 487 -21.67 -20.28 -24.92
C GLY A 487 -21.14 -20.13 -23.48
N ALA A 488 -21.95 -20.49 -22.48
CA ALA A 488 -21.51 -20.48 -21.08
C ALA A 488 -20.42 -21.52 -20.81
N ARG A 489 -20.55 -22.74 -21.35
CA ARG A 489 -19.58 -23.82 -21.22
C ARG A 489 -18.26 -23.45 -21.89
N ASP A 490 -18.31 -22.93 -23.11
CA ASP A 490 -17.12 -22.56 -23.88
C ASP A 490 -16.35 -21.44 -23.20
N ALA A 491 -17.06 -20.44 -22.66
CA ALA A 491 -16.45 -19.37 -21.88
C ALA A 491 -15.77 -19.90 -20.61
N LEU A 492 -16.38 -20.82 -19.86
CA LEU A 492 -15.73 -21.44 -18.69
C LEU A 492 -14.50 -22.26 -19.05
N ALA A 493 -14.55 -23.00 -20.17
CA ALA A 493 -13.40 -23.76 -20.65
C ALA A 493 -12.24 -22.85 -21.10
N GLN A 494 -12.54 -21.65 -21.61
CA GLN A 494 -11.51 -20.66 -21.88
C GLN A 494 -10.98 -20.03 -20.59
N ALA A 495 -11.84 -19.69 -19.62
CA ALA A 495 -11.42 -19.17 -18.31
C ALA A 495 -10.40 -20.12 -17.64
N GLU A 496 -10.68 -21.42 -17.62
CA GLU A 496 -9.79 -22.45 -17.07
C GLU A 496 -8.47 -22.55 -17.83
N ARG A 497 -8.50 -22.53 -19.17
CA ARG A 497 -7.28 -22.53 -19.99
C ARG A 497 -6.41 -21.30 -19.76
N LYS A 498 -7.02 -20.15 -19.44
CA LYS A 498 -6.32 -18.90 -19.19
C LYS A 498 -5.88 -18.74 -17.73
N ASP A 499 -6.45 -19.51 -16.80
CA ASP A 499 -6.04 -19.54 -15.40
C ASP A 499 -4.80 -20.42 -15.19
N ALA A 500 -3.70 -20.10 -15.89
CA ALA A 500 -2.44 -20.84 -15.85
C ALA A 500 -1.82 -20.92 -14.44
N LEU A 501 -2.24 -20.03 -13.53
CA LEU A 501 -1.73 -19.92 -12.17
C LEU A 501 -2.73 -20.40 -11.10
N GLY A 502 -3.92 -20.86 -11.50
CA GLY A 502 -4.93 -21.42 -10.60
C GLY A 502 -5.57 -20.41 -9.62
N PHE A 503 -5.49 -19.11 -9.90
CA PHE A 503 -6.01 -18.08 -9.00
C PHE A 503 -7.54 -18.01 -8.99
N TYR A 504 -8.20 -18.56 -10.00
CA TYR A 504 -9.63 -18.47 -10.21
C TYR A 504 -10.34 -19.82 -10.08
N GLY A 505 -9.62 -20.88 -9.68
CA GLY A 505 -10.14 -22.25 -9.60
C GLY A 505 -11.46 -22.38 -8.82
N ASP A 506 -11.57 -21.72 -7.66
CA ASP A 506 -12.80 -21.72 -6.85
C ASP A 506 -13.95 -21.01 -7.57
N GLN A 507 -13.68 -19.88 -8.22
CA GLN A 507 -14.69 -19.13 -8.96
C GLN A 507 -15.18 -19.87 -10.20
N ILE A 508 -14.27 -20.52 -10.94
CA ILE A 508 -14.58 -21.37 -12.09
C ILE A 508 -15.41 -22.58 -11.65
N THR A 509 -15.05 -23.21 -10.53
CA THR A 509 -15.77 -24.35 -9.95
C THR A 509 -17.19 -23.95 -9.54
N GLU A 510 -17.33 -22.81 -8.86
CA GLU A 510 -18.63 -22.29 -8.46
C GLU A 510 -19.50 -21.93 -9.67
N ALA A 511 -18.91 -21.30 -10.70
CA ALA A 511 -19.61 -20.99 -11.94
C ALA A 511 -20.08 -22.27 -12.68
N ARG A 512 -19.29 -23.35 -12.66
CA ARG A 512 -19.70 -24.67 -13.17
C ARG A 512 -20.88 -25.25 -12.41
N LYS A 513 -20.84 -25.21 -11.08
CA LYS A 513 -21.96 -25.68 -10.24
C LYS A 513 -23.24 -24.91 -10.55
N LYS A 514 -23.16 -23.58 -10.65
CA LYS A 514 -24.29 -22.73 -11.03
C LYS A 514 -24.82 -23.02 -12.43
N LEU A 515 -23.94 -23.35 -13.38
CA LEU A 515 -24.34 -23.74 -14.73
C LEU A 515 -25.04 -25.10 -14.74
N GLN A 516 -24.53 -26.08 -13.99
CA GLN A 516 -25.15 -27.40 -13.85
C GLN A 516 -26.51 -27.34 -13.15
N ALA A 517 -26.63 -26.54 -12.08
CA ALA A 517 -27.88 -26.41 -11.34
C ALA A 517 -28.98 -25.63 -12.09
N ALA A 518 -28.60 -24.80 -13.08
CA ALA A 518 -29.54 -24.01 -13.87
C ALA A 518 -30.10 -24.76 -15.10
N ARG A 519 -29.49 -25.88 -15.45
CA ARG A 519 -29.90 -26.79 -16.52
C ARG A 519 -30.77 -27.90 -15.94
#